data_AF-A0A1C4H113-F1
#
_entry.id   AF-A0A1C4H113-F1
#
_cell.length_a   1.000
_cell.length_b   1.000
_cell.length_c   1.000
_cell.angle_alpha   90.00
_cell.angle_beta   90.00
_cell.angle_gamma   90.00
#
_symmetry.space_group_name_H-M   'P 1'
#
loop_
_entity.id
_entity.type
_entity.pdbx_description
1 polymer ?
#
loop_
_entity_poly.entity_id
_entity_poly.type
_entity_poly.pdbx_seq_one_letter_code
_entity_poly.pdbx_strand_id
1 'polypeptide(L)'
;MSKATLSMKGNCSVSSATRAGLNWVRVRTGAAGIVFGIVWFFPVYWMTVTAFKPSDEIMTATTAFMPKRLSLENFRSAMFQTAFLINLKNSVVVTFFAVLVSAFFEFFACAALTLYRFKSRRVIMVLILAMQMLPGVFWT
;
A
#
# COMPACT_ATOMS: atom_id res chain seq x y z
N MET A 1 41.00 -54.26 16.72
CA MET A 1 41.40 -53.56 17.96
C MET A 1 42.46 -52.51 17.63
N SER A 2 42.09 -51.22 17.56
CA SER A 2 43.02 -50.09 17.80
C SER A 2 42.21 -48.83 18.13
N LYS A 3 42.63 -48.16 19.21
CA LYS A 3 42.01 -47.07 19.97
C LYS A 3 41.72 -45.84 19.09
N ALA A 4 40.54 -45.22 19.15
CA ALA A 4 40.10 -44.23 20.15
C ALA A 4 41.03 -43.01 20.30
N THR A 5 40.53 -41.87 19.80
CA THR A 5 40.51 -40.53 20.42
C THR A 5 41.85 -39.86 20.79
N LEU A 6 42.18 -38.73 20.15
CA LEU A 6 42.20 -37.38 20.75
C LEU A 6 43.00 -36.36 19.93
N SER A 7 42.57 -35.10 20.06
CA SER A 7 43.41 -33.89 20.02
C SER A 7 43.56 -33.16 18.69
N MET A 8 42.67 -32.18 18.46
CA MET A 8 42.97 -30.74 18.61
C MET A 8 41.87 -29.95 17.89
N LYS A 9 40.79 -29.59 18.58
CA LYS A 9 40.53 -28.21 19.05
C LYS A 9 41.47 -27.15 18.47
N GLY A 10 41.03 -26.56 17.36
CA GLY A 10 41.50 -25.27 16.86
C GLY A 10 40.29 -24.37 16.66
N ASN A 11 40.07 -23.46 17.60
CA ASN A 11 39.02 -22.44 17.54
C ASN A 11 39.12 -21.64 16.24
N CYS A 12 38.18 -21.81 15.31
CA CYS A 12 37.84 -20.74 14.39
C CYS A 12 36.76 -19.91 15.08
N SER A 13 37.22 -18.94 15.89
CA SER A 13 36.36 -17.89 16.42
C SER A 13 35.77 -17.14 15.25
N VAL A 14 34.55 -17.50 14.87
CA VAL A 14 33.73 -16.70 13.96
C VAL A 14 33.60 -15.33 14.62
N SER A 15 34.33 -14.38 14.04
CA SER A 15 34.40 -12.99 14.44
C SER A 15 33.00 -12.44 14.70
N SER A 16 32.67 -12.34 15.99
CA SER A 16 31.50 -11.65 16.52
C SER A 16 31.75 -10.13 16.63
N ALA A 17 32.83 -9.63 16.04
CA ALA A 17 33.36 -8.28 16.24
C ALA A 17 33.06 -7.30 15.08
N THR A 18 31.94 -7.47 14.37
CA THR A 18 31.49 -6.51 13.34
C THR A 18 30.05 -6.05 13.59
N ARG A 19 29.74 -5.58 14.81
CA ARG A 19 28.40 -5.05 15.17
C ARG A 19 28.39 -3.61 15.70
N ALA A 20 29.37 -2.79 15.35
CA ALA A 20 29.42 -1.39 15.81
C ALA A 20 29.25 -0.33 14.71
N GLY A 21 29.46 -0.67 13.42
CA GLY A 21 29.44 0.32 12.33
C GLY A 21 28.13 0.47 11.55
N LEU A 22 27.18 -0.47 11.67
CA LEU A 22 25.97 -0.51 10.83
C LEU A 22 24.73 0.16 11.47
N ASN A 23 24.90 0.83 12.61
CA ASN A 23 23.77 1.32 13.39
C ASN A 23 23.35 2.73 12.97
N TRP A 24 24.28 3.57 12.51
CA TRP A 24 23.98 4.94 12.08
C TRP A 24 23.20 5.01 10.76
N VAL A 25 23.54 4.17 9.78
CA VAL A 25 22.80 4.11 8.51
C VAL A 25 21.39 3.57 8.76
N ARG A 26 21.23 2.53 9.59
CA ARG A 26 19.93 1.95 9.97
C ARG A 26 19.06 2.91 10.78
N VAL A 27 19.64 3.67 11.71
CA VAL A 27 18.91 4.69 12.48
C VAL A 27 18.51 5.86 11.58
N ARG A 28 19.37 6.31 10.65
CA ARG A 28 19.03 7.36 9.67
C ARG A 28 17.95 6.91 8.69
N THR A 29 18.01 5.69 8.17
CA THR A 29 16.94 5.15 7.30
C THR A 29 15.64 4.93 8.07
N GLY A 30 15.72 4.46 9.32
CA GLY A 30 14.54 4.33 10.19
C GLY A 30 13.89 5.68 10.48
N ALA A 31 14.68 6.69 10.87
CA ALA A 31 14.19 8.04 11.10
C ALA A 31 13.59 8.67 9.82
N ALA A 32 14.24 8.50 8.67
CA ALA A 32 13.71 8.96 7.39
C ALA A 32 12.38 8.28 7.02
N GLY A 33 12.27 6.96 7.25
CA GLY A 33 11.03 6.21 7.04
C GLY A 33 9.90 6.66 7.96
N ILE A 34 10.20 6.95 9.23
CA ILE A 34 9.21 7.47 10.20
C ILE A 34 8.74 8.87 9.79
N VAL A 35 9.66 9.78 9.45
CA VAL A 35 9.30 11.14 9.00
C VAL A 35 8.45 11.08 7.74
N PHE A 36 8.84 10.25 6.76
CA PHE A 36 8.06 10.05 5.54
C PHE A 36 6.67 9.49 5.83
N GLY A 37 6.56 8.52 6.75
CA GLY A 37 5.28 7.98 7.21
C GLY A 37 4.40 9.06 7.82
N ILE A 38 4.93 9.90 8.71
CA ILE A 38 4.16 10.99 9.34
C ILE A 38 3.63 11.98 8.30
N VAL A 39 4.46 12.38 7.33
CA VAL A 39 4.04 13.27 6.24
C VAL A 39 2.94 12.64 5.38
N TRP A 40 3.03 11.33 5.11
CA TRP A 40 2.00 10.60 4.38
C TRP A 40 0.69 10.40 5.15
N PHE A 41 0.75 10.29 6.48
CA PHE A 41 -0.43 10.17 7.34
C PHE A 41 -1.12 11.52 7.58
N PHE A 42 -0.43 12.64 7.38
CA PHE A 42 -0.99 13.98 7.53
C PHE A 42 -2.32 14.21 6.79
N PRO A 43 -2.48 13.91 5.48
CA PRO A 43 -3.74 14.08 4.78
C PRO A 43 -4.86 13.19 5.34
N VAL A 44 -4.53 11.97 5.81
CA VAL A 44 -5.49 11.05 6.44
C VAL A 44 -5.96 11.61 7.79
N TYR A 45 -5.04 12.15 8.58
CA TYR A 45 -5.36 12.85 9.82
C TYR A 45 -6.29 14.04 9.56
N TRP A 46 -5.96 14.85 8.54
CA TRP A 46 -6.79 15.99 8.15
C TRP A 46 -8.20 15.58 7.73
N MET A 47 -8.33 14.57 6.85
CA MET A 47 -9.64 14.05 6.43
C MET A 47 -10.47 13.55 7.61
N THR A 48 -9.82 12.87 8.56
CA THR A 48 -10.48 12.37 9.78
C THR A 48 -10.99 13.53 10.63
N VAL A 49 -10.16 14.53 10.89
CA VAL A 49 -10.55 15.72 11.65
C VAL A 49 -11.69 16.48 10.97
N THR A 50 -11.67 16.60 9.64
CA THR A 50 -12.76 17.25 8.89
C THR A 50 -14.05 16.43 8.90
N ALA A 51 -13.98 15.10 8.94
CA ALA A 51 -15.18 14.24 8.99
C ALA A 51 -15.98 14.42 10.29
N PHE A 52 -15.29 14.72 11.41
CA PHE A 52 -15.91 14.97 12.71
C PHE A 52 -16.34 16.44 12.95
N LYS A 53 -16.12 17.35 11.99
CA LYS A 53 -16.53 18.76 12.10
C LYS A 53 -17.98 18.96 11.65
N PRO A 54 -18.87 19.57 12.46
CA PRO A 54 -20.26 19.81 12.07
C PRO A 54 -20.38 20.66 10.80
N SER A 55 -21.38 20.36 9.94
CA SER A 55 -21.65 21.06 8.66
C SER A 55 -21.66 22.59 8.75
N ASP A 56 -22.12 23.15 9.88
CA ASP A 56 -22.22 24.58 10.10
C ASP A 56 -20.85 25.28 10.25
N GLU A 57 -19.80 24.54 10.66
CA GLU A 57 -18.43 25.07 10.76
C GLU A 57 -17.62 24.89 9.46
N ILE A 58 -18.09 24.09 8.50
CA ILE A 58 -17.40 23.89 7.20
C ILE A 58 -17.50 25.15 6.32
N MET A 59 -18.58 25.92 6.45
CA MET A 59 -18.81 27.16 5.70
C MET A 59 -18.11 28.39 6.32
N THR A 60 -17.52 28.26 7.52
CA THR A 60 -16.84 29.37 8.21
C THR A 60 -15.32 29.16 8.14
N ALA A 61 -14.58 30.16 7.64
CA ALA A 61 -13.14 30.13 7.33
C ALA A 61 -12.18 29.94 8.53
N THR A 62 -12.64 29.47 9.69
CA THR A 62 -11.80 29.22 10.88
C THR A 62 -11.43 27.74 10.95
N THR A 63 -10.48 27.34 10.09
CA THR A 63 -9.98 25.98 10.03
C THR A 63 -9.05 25.67 11.21
N ALA A 64 -9.61 25.52 12.41
CA ALA A 64 -8.86 25.06 13.57
C ALA A 64 -8.36 23.62 13.32
N PHE A 65 -7.07 23.37 13.61
CA PHE A 65 -6.43 22.05 13.52
C PHE A 65 -7.07 21.01 14.47
N MET A 66 -7.84 21.46 15.48
CA MET A 66 -8.57 20.64 16.43
C MET A 66 -10.03 21.14 16.51
N PRO A 67 -11.05 20.26 16.32
CA PRO A 67 -12.45 20.67 16.36
C PRO A 67 -12.87 21.04 17.78
N LYS A 68 -13.52 22.20 17.95
CA LYS A 68 -14.02 22.66 19.26
C LYS A 68 -15.26 21.89 19.72
N ARG A 69 -15.98 21.26 18.79
CA ARG A 69 -17.14 20.41 19.03
C ARG A 69 -17.03 19.17 18.15
N LEU A 70 -16.98 18.00 18.79
CA LEU A 70 -17.07 16.71 18.09
C LEU A 70 -18.54 16.48 17.73
N SER A 71 -18.88 16.45 16.44
CA SER A 71 -20.24 16.17 16.00
C SER A 71 -20.31 14.82 15.28
N LEU A 72 -21.24 13.97 15.71
CA LEU A 72 -21.59 12.70 15.06
C LEU A 72 -22.75 12.86 14.06
N GLU A 73 -23.27 14.07 13.89
CA GLU A 73 -24.44 14.35 13.04
C GLU A 73 -24.14 14.12 11.56
N ASN A 74 -22.92 14.40 11.09
CA ASN A 74 -22.52 14.10 9.71
C ASN A 74 -22.59 12.61 9.39
N PHE A 75 -22.18 11.76 10.34
CA PHE A 75 -22.22 10.30 10.18
C PHE A 75 -23.67 9.80 10.16
N ARG A 76 -24.53 10.37 11.01
CA ARG A 76 -25.96 10.06 11.03
C ARG A 76 -26.64 10.49 9.74
N SER A 77 -26.41 11.72 9.29
CA SER A 77 -26.95 12.26 8.03
C SER A 77 -26.46 11.44 6.83
N ALA A 78 -25.18 11.11 6.77
CA ALA A 78 -24.60 10.31 5.68
C ALA A 78 -25.16 8.87 5.63
N MET A 79 -25.43 8.25 6.79
CA MET A 79 -25.99 6.90 6.84
C MET A 79 -27.50 6.84 6.59
N PHE A 80 -28.28 7.84 7.04
CA PHE A 80 -29.75 7.76 6.99
C PHE A 80 -30.43 8.64 5.93
N GLN A 81 -29.82 9.75 5.48
CA GLN A 81 -30.44 10.64 4.48
C GLN A 81 -29.97 10.37 3.05
N THR A 82 -28.74 9.90 2.86
CA THR A 82 -28.21 9.56 1.54
C THR A 82 -28.35 8.07 1.25
N ALA A 83 -28.54 7.70 -0.02
CA ALA A 83 -28.48 6.30 -0.51
C ALA A 83 -27.06 5.69 -0.41
N PHE A 84 -26.29 6.08 0.60
CA PHE A 84 -24.91 5.74 0.82
C PHE A 84 -24.72 4.24 1.02
N LEU A 85 -25.56 3.57 1.82
CA LEU A 85 -25.47 2.12 2.00
C LEU A 85 -25.74 1.35 0.70
N ILE A 86 -26.66 1.85 -0.14
CA ILE A 86 -26.96 1.24 -1.44
C ILE A 86 -25.77 1.42 -2.38
N ASN A 87 -25.22 2.63 -2.45
CA ASN A 87 -24.04 2.93 -3.27
C ASN A 87 -22.82 2.13 -2.81
N LEU A 88 -22.60 2.03 -1.50
CA LEU A 88 -21.53 1.23 -0.91
C LEU A 88 -21.67 -0.25 -1.31
N LYS A 89 -22.88 -0.81 -1.17
CA LYS A 89 -23.16 -2.18 -1.61
C LYS A 89 -22.90 -2.35 -3.11
N ASN A 90 -23.37 -1.43 -3.93
CA ASN A 90 -23.17 -1.48 -5.38
C ASN A 90 -21.68 -1.44 -5.75
N SER A 91 -20.91 -0.54 -5.15
CA SER A 91 -19.46 -0.45 -5.38
C SER A 91 -18.73 -1.71 -4.94
N VAL A 92 -19.08 -2.28 -3.78
CA VAL A 92 -18.47 -3.53 -3.29
C VAL A 92 -18.78 -4.68 -4.25
N VAL A 93 -20.04 -4.83 -4.66
CA VAL A 93 -20.46 -5.90 -5.58
C VAL A 93 -19.76 -5.76 -6.92
N VAL A 94 -19.79 -4.57 -7.53
CA VAL A 94 -19.15 -4.32 -8.83
C VAL A 94 -17.64 -4.55 -8.76
N THR A 95 -16.97 -4.02 -7.74
CA THR A 95 -15.51 -4.18 -7.58
C THR A 95 -15.15 -5.64 -7.35
N PHE A 96 -15.91 -6.36 -6.52
CA PHE A 96 -15.66 -7.77 -6.25
C PHE A 96 -15.72 -8.60 -7.53
N PHE A 97 -16.79 -8.45 -8.31
CA PHE A 97 -16.92 -9.17 -9.58
C PHE A 97 -15.88 -8.72 -10.61
N ALA A 98 -15.58 -7.42 -10.70
CA ALA A 98 -14.56 -6.90 -11.60
C ALA A 98 -13.18 -7.50 -11.29
N VAL A 99 -12.78 -7.52 -10.01
CA VAL A 99 -11.50 -8.11 -9.58
C VAL A 99 -11.49 -9.62 -9.80
N LEU A 100 -12.57 -10.33 -9.47
CA LEU A 100 -12.61 -11.78 -9.61
C LEU A 100 -12.50 -12.22 -11.07
N VAL A 101 -13.25 -11.55 -11.96
CA VAL A 101 -13.22 -11.85 -13.40
C VAL A 101 -11.88 -11.44 -14.00
N SER A 102 -11.40 -10.21 -13.74
CA SER A 102 -10.10 -9.75 -14.29
C SER A 102 -8.95 -10.62 -13.80
N ALA A 103 -8.85 -10.92 -12.51
CA ALA A 103 -7.79 -11.76 -11.95
C ALA A 103 -7.79 -13.17 -12.55
N PHE A 104 -8.98 -13.74 -12.82
CA PHE A 104 -9.09 -15.03 -13.50
C PHE A 104 -8.46 -14.96 -14.88
N PHE A 105 -8.82 -13.98 -15.72
CA PHE A 105 -8.24 -13.81 -17.06
C PHE A 105 -6.75 -13.44 -17.03
N GLU A 106 -6.33 -12.59 -16.10
CA GLU A 106 -4.92 -12.21 -15.89
C GLU A 106 -4.06 -13.41 -15.52
N PHE A 107 -4.58 -14.34 -14.71
CA PHE A 107 -3.87 -15.55 -14.35
C PHE A 107 -3.56 -16.40 -15.59
N PHE A 108 -4.54 -16.61 -16.48
CA PHE A 108 -4.31 -17.32 -17.76
C PHE A 108 -3.34 -16.56 -18.67
N ALA A 109 -3.47 -15.24 -18.77
CA ALA A 109 -2.58 -14.42 -19.58
C ALA A 109 -1.13 -14.46 -19.07
N CYS A 110 -0.93 -14.34 -17.75
CA CYS A 110 0.37 -14.42 -17.11
C CYS A 110 0.98 -15.81 -17.26
N ALA A 111 0.19 -16.87 -17.05
CA ALA A 111 0.62 -18.25 -17.27
C ALA A 111 1.09 -18.46 -18.73
N ALA A 112 0.31 -17.98 -19.70
CA ALA A 112 0.68 -18.06 -21.11
C ALA A 112 1.99 -17.32 -21.42
N LEU A 113 2.17 -16.11 -20.87
CA LEU A 113 3.34 -15.25 -21.10
C LEU A 113 4.62 -15.72 -20.38
N THR A 114 4.50 -16.48 -19.30
CA THR A 114 5.62 -16.95 -18.48
C THR A 114 6.08 -18.35 -18.85
N LEU A 115 5.14 -19.29 -19.04
CA LEU A 115 5.44 -20.70 -19.28
C LEU A 115 5.78 -20.99 -20.74
N TYR A 116 5.16 -20.29 -21.70
CA TYR A 116 5.36 -20.56 -23.11
C TYR A 116 6.32 -19.56 -23.77
N ARG A 117 7.34 -20.10 -24.45
CA ARG A 117 8.34 -19.29 -25.18
C ARG A 117 7.93 -19.10 -26.64
N PHE A 118 7.05 -18.12 -26.90
CA PHE A 118 6.64 -17.74 -28.25
C PHE A 118 7.57 -16.71 -28.90
N LYS A 119 7.77 -16.79 -30.22
CA LYS A 119 8.60 -15.86 -31.00
C LYS A 119 8.14 -14.39 -30.90
N SER A 120 6.84 -14.14 -30.73
CA SER A 120 6.23 -12.79 -30.68
C SER A 120 6.07 -12.21 -29.27
N ARG A 121 6.64 -12.84 -28.22
CA ARG A 121 6.51 -12.38 -26.81
C ARG A 121 6.96 -10.94 -26.60
N ARG A 122 8.05 -10.52 -27.28
CA ARG A 122 8.59 -9.15 -27.18
C ARG A 122 7.61 -8.10 -27.73
N VAL A 123 6.89 -8.42 -28.80
CA VAL A 123 5.90 -7.51 -29.41
C VAL A 123 4.72 -7.29 -28.47
N ILE A 124 4.20 -8.37 -27.87
CA ILE A 124 3.09 -8.30 -26.91
C ILE A 124 3.45 -7.45 -25.69
N MET A 125 4.66 -7.64 -25.12
CA MET A 125 5.12 -6.84 -23.99
C MET A 125 5.25 -5.35 -24.32
N VAL A 126 5.81 -5.01 -25.48
CA VAL A 126 5.93 -3.60 -25.91
C VAL A 126 4.56 -2.96 -26.13
N LEU A 127 3.60 -3.70 -26.71
CA LEU A 127 2.23 -3.21 -26.90
C LEU A 127 1.53 -2.91 -25.56
N ILE A 128 1.66 -3.79 -24.57
CA ILE A 128 1.07 -3.57 -23.23
C ILE A 128 1.67 -2.32 -22.56
N LEU A 129 2.98 -2.12 -22.69
CA LEU A 129 3.65 -0.92 -22.17
C LEU A 129 3.19 0.34 -22.92
N ALA A 130 3.05 0.26 -24.25
CA ALA A 130 2.57 1.37 -25.06
C ALA A 130 1.15 1.78 -24.66
N MET A 131 0.25 0.81 -24.42
CA MET A 131 -1.12 1.08 -23.97
C MET A 131 -1.16 1.76 -22.59
N GLN A 132 -0.30 1.38 -21.64
CA GLN A 132 -0.22 2.02 -20.32
C GLN A 132 0.35 3.44 -20.36
N MET A 133 1.14 3.76 -21.39
CA MET A 133 1.70 5.11 -21.59
C MET A 133 0.77 6.03 -22.36
N LEU A 134 -0.33 5.53 -22.95
CA LEU A 134 -1.32 6.39 -23.58
C LEU A 134 -2.02 7.22 -22.50
N PRO A 135 -1.92 8.55 -22.55
CA PRO A 135 -2.56 9.40 -21.56
C PRO A 135 -4.07 9.23 -21.63
N GLY A 136 -4.70 9.13 -20.45
CA GLY A 136 -6.14 8.87 -20.30
C GLY A 136 -7.05 9.92 -20.97
N VAL A 137 -6.49 11.05 -21.42
CA VAL A 137 -7.18 12.07 -22.22
C VAL A 137 -7.69 11.53 -23.56
N PHE A 138 -7.14 10.44 -24.07
CA PHE A 138 -7.63 9.83 -25.31
C PHE A 138 -8.90 8.99 -25.11
N TRP A 139 -9.26 8.64 -23.87
CA TRP A 139 -10.37 7.74 -23.54
C TRP A 139 -11.58 8.43 -22.89
N THR A 140 -11.49 9.74 -22.63
CA THR A 140 -12.59 10.60 -22.14
C THR A 140 -13.10 11.51 -23.23
#